data_AF-A0A4U6WGQ9-F1
#
_entry.id   AF-A0A4U6WGQ9-F1
#
_cell.length_a   1.000
_cell.length_b   1.000
_cell.length_c   1.000
_cell.angle_alpha   90.00
_cell.angle_beta   90.00
_cell.angle_gamma   90.00
#
_symmetry.space_group_name_H-M   'P 1'
#
loop_
_entity.id
_entity.type
_entity.pdbx_description
1 polymer ?
#
loop_
_entity_poly.entity_id
_entity_poly.type
_entity_poly.pdbx_seq_one_letter_code
_entity_poly.pdbx_strand_id
1 'polypeptide(L)'
;MPMESGRRQGVVVAIECVAGGSRAEEWGPGSSETVQTGDVVEELLIGVGGRGGPAAHAAPFKGGRAALQKLLHAAFKRGDTSVEVRVRRHAQGGQQQRLVAAGGDDSGELAAPGAAATAARMQACIVPQESVGGGGGGGGGGMIGRSRQYVLRSIRDPNYAVGLVDSMESECIAIRGSRSSRVVCALSKAQLQDGYVSYPWEKKMREVLPIPNSSSFLSLLILPTALDRAGSRYNSVEDTLARANAWMLSSQAAGVPIVFLNVQTEALLTKISGETASATVNSGSLADLPNLANASLYGFEDYHGVDIGVVKAVRVWYTAAGGEMPVEITLEESDTRLGFAISRTEEGFIYVSSVMEDDGDLQLPSTRSGLRDLYREAKRASKLLIISRVSGHKVLPWMVSTSGAIRCFDTVSLSQKLSLHRHALRPIFLHVFMWDGNSDAKARPGREPCPLPLPLPSPAFDELPRQNSFAHVEQRVQTEVDPGIMHERDTAGDVSFRFHNFSLPNNWV
;
A
#
# COMPACT_ATOMS: atom_id res chain seq x y z
N MET A 1 43.11 -55.89 -28.34
CA MET A 1 41.65 -55.66 -28.35
C MET A 1 41.38 -54.39 -27.56
N PRO A 2 40.71 -53.38 -28.13
CA PRO A 2 40.67 -52.03 -27.58
C PRO A 2 39.65 -51.90 -26.43
N MET A 3 39.98 -51.02 -25.48
CA MET A 3 39.14 -50.62 -24.34
C MET A 3 37.84 -49.96 -24.80
N GLU A 4 36.71 -50.43 -24.27
CA GLU A 4 35.44 -49.71 -24.31
C GLU A 4 35.55 -48.38 -23.55
N SER A 5 35.34 -47.30 -24.28
CA SER A 5 35.24 -45.94 -23.73
C SER A 5 33.96 -45.82 -22.90
N GLY A 6 34.12 -45.49 -21.61
CA GLY A 6 33.01 -45.23 -20.71
C GLY A 6 32.11 -44.10 -21.20
N ARG A 7 30.85 -44.42 -21.49
CA ARG A 7 29.77 -43.43 -21.68
C ARG A 7 29.67 -42.56 -20.43
N ARG A 8 30.16 -41.32 -20.49
CA ARG A 8 29.78 -40.26 -19.56
C ARG A 8 28.26 -40.10 -19.64
N GLN A 9 27.53 -40.42 -18.57
CA GLN A 9 26.11 -40.06 -18.44
C GLN A 9 26.01 -38.53 -18.64
N GLY A 10 25.36 -38.12 -19.73
CA GLY A 10 25.53 -36.79 -20.31
C GLY A 10 24.78 -35.72 -19.53
N VAL A 11 25.51 -34.70 -19.05
CA VAL A 11 24.90 -33.44 -18.61
C VAL A 11 24.20 -32.81 -19.82
N VAL A 12 22.92 -32.46 -19.66
CA VAL A 12 22.08 -31.82 -20.66
C VAL A 12 21.66 -30.43 -20.20
N VAL A 13 21.29 -29.56 -21.16
CA VAL A 13 20.64 -28.30 -20.84
C VAL A 13 19.13 -28.53 -20.80
N ALA A 14 18.51 -28.24 -19.67
CA ALA A 14 17.08 -28.38 -19.45
C ALA A 14 16.42 -27.03 -19.20
N ILE A 15 15.09 -27.02 -19.31
CA ILE A 15 14.27 -25.86 -19.05
C ILE A 15 13.94 -25.76 -17.57
N GLU A 16 14.04 -24.54 -17.03
CA GLU A 16 13.59 -24.16 -15.69
C GLU A 16 12.52 -23.07 -15.80
N CYS A 17 11.29 -23.30 -15.33
CA CYS A 17 10.29 -22.24 -15.30
C CYS A 17 10.63 -21.21 -14.22
N VAL A 18 10.81 -19.95 -14.64
CA VAL A 18 11.20 -18.82 -13.78
C VAL A 18 9.99 -17.97 -13.41
N ALA A 19 9.04 -17.83 -14.32
CA ALA A 19 7.72 -17.24 -14.07
C ALA A 19 6.68 -18.09 -14.79
N GLY A 20 5.74 -18.65 -14.04
CA GLY A 20 4.65 -19.46 -14.57
C GLY A 20 3.55 -18.58 -15.15
N GLY A 21 2.83 -19.11 -16.14
CA GLY A 21 1.67 -18.42 -16.71
C GLY A 21 0.50 -18.53 -15.74
N SER A 22 -0.40 -17.56 -15.76
CA SER A 22 -1.67 -17.62 -14.99
C SER A 22 -2.67 -18.62 -15.57
N ARG A 23 -2.34 -19.24 -16.72
CA ARG A 23 -3.23 -20.13 -17.46
C ARG A 23 -3.09 -21.57 -16.99
N ALA A 24 -4.23 -22.22 -16.75
CA ALA A 24 -4.34 -23.65 -16.44
C ALA A 24 -3.74 -24.57 -17.53
N GLU A 25 -3.45 -24.01 -18.72
CA GLU A 25 -2.87 -24.69 -19.88
C GLU A 25 -1.48 -25.29 -19.59
N GLU A 26 -0.67 -24.68 -18.72
CA GLU A 26 0.62 -25.26 -18.29
C GLU A 26 0.45 -26.61 -17.57
N TRP A 27 -0.71 -26.82 -16.95
CA TRP A 27 -1.01 -27.99 -16.12
C TRP A 27 -1.88 -29.03 -16.86
N GLY A 28 -2.49 -28.68 -17.99
CA GLY A 28 -3.46 -29.50 -18.74
C GLY A 28 -2.85 -30.50 -19.76
N PRO A 29 -3.62 -31.51 -20.21
CA PRO A 29 -3.20 -32.48 -21.22
C PRO A 29 -2.97 -31.87 -22.62
N GLY A 30 -3.42 -30.63 -22.87
CA GLY A 30 -3.11 -29.84 -24.08
C GLY A 30 -1.73 -29.17 -24.10
N SER A 31 -0.90 -29.37 -23.07
CA SER A 31 0.43 -28.76 -22.92
C SER A 31 1.53 -29.28 -23.87
N SER A 32 1.17 -29.94 -24.98
CA SER A 32 2.13 -30.46 -25.96
C SER A 32 2.89 -29.36 -26.71
N GLU A 33 2.33 -28.15 -26.80
CA GLU A 33 2.93 -27.01 -27.50
C GLU A 33 3.80 -26.12 -26.61
N THR A 34 3.61 -26.13 -25.29
CA THR A 34 4.40 -25.29 -24.37
C THR A 34 5.54 -26.07 -23.76
N VAL A 35 6.71 -25.45 -23.73
CA VAL A 35 7.91 -25.97 -23.08
C VAL A 35 7.68 -25.97 -21.57
N GLN A 36 8.13 -27.00 -20.85
CA GLN A 36 7.94 -27.17 -19.40
C GLN A 36 9.26 -27.38 -18.66
N THR A 37 9.26 -27.14 -17.35
CA THR A 37 10.40 -27.48 -16.48
C THR A 37 10.78 -28.95 -16.63
N GLY A 38 12.05 -29.23 -16.89
CA GLY A 38 12.58 -30.58 -17.14
C GLY A 38 12.52 -31.04 -18.60
N ASP A 39 12.00 -30.23 -19.53
CA ASP A 39 12.17 -30.49 -20.97
C ASP A 39 13.65 -30.28 -21.38
N VAL A 40 14.21 -31.20 -22.16
CA VAL A 40 15.62 -31.17 -22.58
C VAL A 40 15.74 -30.32 -23.85
N VAL A 41 16.61 -29.31 -23.85
CA VAL A 41 16.79 -28.43 -25.01
C VAL A 41 17.57 -29.16 -26.11
N GLU A 42 16.98 -29.25 -27.30
CA GLU A 42 17.62 -29.85 -28.48
C GLU A 42 18.21 -28.80 -29.42
N GLU A 43 17.52 -27.66 -29.59
CA GLU A 43 17.92 -26.63 -30.55
C GLU A 43 17.43 -25.25 -30.11
N LEU A 44 18.27 -24.24 -30.33
CA LEU A 44 18.01 -22.83 -30.08
C LEU A 44 18.28 -22.03 -31.36
N LEU A 45 17.22 -21.46 -31.94
CA LEU A 45 17.30 -20.58 -33.11
C LEU A 45 17.22 -19.13 -32.62
N ILE A 46 18.26 -18.32 -32.84
CA ILE A 46 18.31 -16.92 -32.41
C ILE A 46 18.22 -15.99 -33.63
N GLY A 47 17.43 -14.92 -33.55
CA GLY A 47 17.24 -13.95 -34.64
C GLY A 47 16.19 -14.40 -35.67
N VAL A 48 15.23 -15.22 -35.26
CA VAL A 48 14.12 -15.67 -36.13
C VAL A 48 13.36 -14.44 -36.65
N GLY A 49 13.35 -14.26 -37.99
CA GLY A 49 12.72 -13.11 -38.66
C GLY A 49 13.60 -11.86 -38.85
N GLY A 50 14.88 -11.88 -38.43
CA GLY A 50 15.83 -10.78 -38.64
C GLY A 50 16.47 -10.75 -40.03
N ARG A 51 17.09 -9.61 -40.40
CA ARG A 51 17.70 -9.39 -41.74
C ARG A 51 18.82 -10.37 -42.11
N GLY A 52 19.41 -11.07 -41.13
CA GLY A 52 20.51 -12.03 -41.32
C GLY A 52 20.10 -13.51 -41.29
N GLY A 53 18.82 -13.84 -41.11
CA GLY A 53 18.35 -15.21 -40.90
C GLY A 53 18.66 -15.77 -39.49
N PRO A 54 18.01 -16.87 -39.08
CA PRO A 54 18.19 -17.43 -37.74
C PRO A 54 19.54 -18.16 -37.60
N ALA A 55 20.27 -17.90 -36.51
CA ALA A 55 21.44 -18.66 -36.11
C ALA A 55 21.01 -19.90 -35.32
N ALA A 56 21.28 -21.09 -35.86
CA ALA A 56 20.92 -22.37 -35.25
C ALA A 56 22.03 -22.90 -34.33
N HIS A 57 21.66 -23.24 -33.10
CA HIS A 57 22.52 -23.86 -32.11
C HIS A 57 21.86 -25.16 -31.63
N ALA A 58 22.43 -26.31 -31.98
CA ALA A 58 21.89 -27.62 -31.61
C ALA A 58 22.70 -28.29 -30.50
N ALA A 59 22.04 -29.14 -29.72
CA ALA A 59 22.66 -30.02 -28.76
C ALA A 59 23.55 -31.08 -29.46
N PRO A 60 24.65 -31.54 -28.84
CA PRO A 60 25.11 -31.21 -27.49
C PRO A 60 25.80 -29.83 -27.40
N PHE A 61 25.39 -29.02 -26.43
CA PHE A 61 25.94 -27.68 -26.23
C PHE A 61 27.31 -27.74 -25.54
N LYS A 62 28.38 -27.50 -26.29
CA LYS A 62 29.74 -27.40 -25.73
C LYS A 62 29.80 -26.23 -24.72
N GLY A 63 29.97 -26.54 -23.44
CA GLY A 63 29.99 -25.55 -22.35
C GLY A 63 28.63 -25.28 -21.69
N GLY A 64 27.61 -26.10 -21.99
CA GLY A 64 26.33 -26.14 -21.26
C GLY A 64 25.58 -24.80 -21.22
N ARG A 65 24.86 -24.56 -20.12
CA ARG A 65 24.12 -23.32 -19.82
C ARG A 65 25.00 -22.08 -19.97
N ALA A 66 26.25 -22.13 -19.49
CA ALA A 66 27.15 -20.98 -19.48
C ALA A 66 27.48 -20.49 -20.90
N ALA A 67 27.65 -21.42 -21.86
CA ALA A 67 27.84 -21.07 -23.27
C ALA A 67 26.58 -20.43 -23.87
N LEU A 68 25.40 -20.99 -23.57
CA LEU A 68 24.12 -20.45 -24.04
C LEU A 68 23.84 -19.05 -23.47
N GLN A 69 24.16 -18.79 -22.19
CA GLN A 69 24.01 -17.46 -21.60
C GLN A 69 24.90 -16.41 -22.27
N LYS A 70 26.13 -16.77 -22.70
CA LYS A 70 26.98 -15.87 -23.49
C LYS A 70 26.39 -15.57 -24.87
N LEU A 71 25.80 -16.57 -25.53
CA LEU A 71 25.11 -16.39 -26.81
C LEU A 71 23.88 -15.47 -26.67
N LEU A 72 23.06 -15.69 -25.65
CA LEU A 72 21.90 -14.85 -25.35
C LEU A 72 22.31 -13.40 -25.04
N HIS A 73 23.38 -13.21 -24.27
CA HIS A 73 23.94 -11.88 -23.99
C HIS A 73 24.39 -11.16 -25.27
N ALA A 74 25.14 -11.85 -26.14
CA ALA A 74 25.63 -11.29 -27.38
C ALA A 74 24.49 -10.93 -28.34
N ALA A 75 23.46 -11.79 -28.44
CA ALA A 75 22.28 -11.54 -29.25
C ALA A 75 21.45 -10.35 -28.74
N PHE A 76 21.20 -10.29 -27.43
CA PHE A 76 20.53 -9.16 -26.79
C PHE A 76 21.26 -7.84 -27.04
N LYS A 77 22.59 -7.83 -26.95
CA LYS A 77 23.43 -6.65 -27.25
C LYS A 77 23.33 -6.18 -28.70
N ARG A 78 23.09 -7.09 -29.65
CA ARG A 78 22.88 -6.76 -31.08
C ARG A 78 21.44 -6.38 -31.41
N GLY A 79 20.50 -6.59 -30.51
CA GLY A 79 19.06 -6.41 -30.75
C GLY A 79 18.36 -7.63 -31.37
N ASP A 80 19.06 -8.75 -31.55
CA ASP A 80 18.51 -10.01 -32.07
C ASP A 80 17.82 -10.80 -30.94
N THR A 81 16.68 -10.30 -30.44
CA THR A 81 16.04 -10.86 -29.23
C THR A 81 15.01 -11.96 -29.52
N SER A 82 14.63 -12.22 -30.78
CA SER A 82 13.69 -13.30 -31.12
C SER A 82 14.37 -14.65 -31.06
N VAL A 83 13.73 -15.62 -30.40
CA VAL A 83 14.29 -16.97 -30.19
C VAL A 83 13.21 -18.02 -30.40
N GLU A 84 13.55 -19.12 -31.06
CA GLU A 84 12.74 -20.35 -31.06
C GLU A 84 13.52 -21.47 -30.36
N VAL A 85 12.91 -22.06 -29.33
CA VAL A 85 13.48 -23.15 -28.55
C VAL A 85 12.77 -24.43 -28.92
N ARG A 86 13.52 -25.44 -29.37
CA ARG A 86 13.01 -26.81 -29.57
C ARG A 86 13.50 -27.69 -28.43
N VAL A 87 12.57 -28.43 -27.85
CA VAL A 87 12.84 -29.31 -26.71
C VAL A 87 12.31 -30.71 -26.94
N ARG A 88 12.94 -31.67 -26.28
CA ARG A 88 12.54 -33.08 -26.25
C ARG A 88 11.89 -33.43 -24.92
N ARG A 89 10.72 -34.06 -25.03
CA ARG A 89 9.92 -34.57 -23.93
C ARG A 89 9.92 -36.09 -23.95
N HIS A 90 10.57 -36.71 -22.96
CA HIS A 90 10.45 -38.15 -22.72
C HIS A 90 9.02 -38.56 -22.37
N ALA A 91 8.47 -39.54 -23.08
CA ALA A 91 7.17 -40.12 -22.75
C ALA A 91 7.22 -40.82 -21.39
N GLN A 92 6.20 -40.59 -20.56
CA GLN A 92 6.04 -41.28 -19.29
C GLN A 92 5.31 -42.61 -19.55
N GLY A 93 6.06 -43.67 -19.85
CA GLY A 93 5.49 -45.01 -20.01
C GLY A 93 6.54 -46.08 -20.31
N GLY A 94 6.80 -46.97 -19.34
CA GLY A 94 7.49 -48.23 -19.62
C GLY A 94 8.25 -48.91 -18.47
N GLN A 95 8.51 -48.26 -17.33
CA GLN A 95 9.34 -48.85 -16.26
C GLN A 95 8.57 -49.24 -14.99
N GLN A 96 7.27 -49.49 -15.09
CA GLN A 96 6.48 -50.08 -14.00
C GLN A 96 5.59 -51.22 -14.50
N GLN A 97 6.20 -52.17 -15.20
CA GLN A 97 5.63 -53.52 -15.42
C GLN A 97 6.77 -54.49 -15.72
N ARG A 98 7.61 -54.76 -14.72
CA ARG A 98 8.45 -55.96 -14.73
C ARG A 98 8.54 -56.51 -13.33
N LEU A 99 7.42 -57.08 -12.89
CA LEU A 99 7.30 -58.13 -11.90
C LEU A 99 5.81 -58.53 -11.92
N VAL A 100 5.56 -59.74 -12.43
CA VAL A 100 4.31 -60.53 -12.49
C VAL A 100 3.84 -60.76 -13.93
N ALA A 101 4.31 -61.87 -14.51
CA ALA A 101 3.53 -62.81 -15.33
C ALA A 101 4.50 -63.84 -15.93
N ALA A 102 4.62 -64.99 -15.27
CA ALA A 102 5.02 -66.22 -15.93
C ALA A 102 3.72 -66.86 -16.45
N GLY A 103 3.65 -67.14 -17.75
CA GLY A 103 2.59 -67.97 -18.33
C GLY A 103 2.23 -67.62 -19.78
N GLY A 104 2.79 -68.40 -20.72
CA GLY A 104 2.04 -68.95 -21.86
C GLY A 104 1.86 -68.13 -23.14
N ASP A 105 2.51 -68.63 -24.19
CA ASP A 105 2.04 -68.80 -25.58
C ASP A 105 2.18 -67.65 -26.62
N ASP A 106 3.23 -67.82 -27.41
CA ASP A 106 3.30 -67.88 -28.89
C ASP A 106 2.19 -67.21 -29.72
N SER A 107 2.51 -66.05 -30.28
CA SER A 107 2.35 -65.77 -31.72
C SER A 107 3.02 -64.44 -32.06
N GLY A 108 3.93 -64.49 -33.05
CA GLY A 108 4.80 -63.38 -33.42
C GLY A 108 4.08 -62.25 -34.15
N GLU A 109 4.22 -61.04 -33.63
CA GLU A 109 4.09 -59.80 -34.39
C GLU A 109 5.23 -58.86 -33.98
N LEU A 110 6.13 -58.55 -34.93
CA LEU A 110 7.29 -57.68 -34.74
C LEU A 110 6.84 -56.23 -34.56
N ALA A 111 6.47 -55.85 -33.33
CA ALA A 111 6.30 -54.45 -32.95
C ALA A 111 7.67 -53.85 -32.55
N ALA A 112 8.13 -52.88 -33.33
CA ALA A 112 9.39 -52.15 -33.11
C ALA A 112 9.44 -51.40 -31.76
N PRO A 113 10.59 -51.33 -31.07
CA PRO A 113 10.74 -50.54 -29.86
C PRO A 113 11.05 -49.09 -30.25
N GLY A 114 10.03 -48.22 -30.19
CA GLY A 114 10.22 -46.79 -30.43
C GLY A 114 9.21 -45.99 -29.63
N ALA A 115 9.43 -45.82 -28.32
CA ALA A 115 8.69 -44.84 -27.54
C ALA A 115 8.96 -43.45 -28.15
N ALA A 116 7.99 -42.92 -28.90
CA ALA A 116 8.11 -41.65 -29.60
C ALA A 116 8.30 -40.52 -28.58
N ALA A 117 9.51 -39.97 -28.51
CA ALA A 117 9.77 -38.76 -27.75
C ALA A 117 8.96 -37.62 -28.37
N THR A 118 8.09 -36.98 -27.59
CA THR A 118 7.31 -35.85 -28.07
C THR A 118 8.24 -34.64 -28.16
N ALA A 119 8.27 -33.94 -29.30
CA ALA A 119 9.02 -32.70 -29.45
C ALA A 119 8.07 -31.50 -29.26
N ALA A 120 8.52 -30.47 -28.53
CA ALA A 120 7.77 -29.22 -28.33
C ALA A 120 8.63 -28.02 -28.78
N ARG A 121 7.97 -26.91 -29.14
CA ARG A 121 8.63 -25.68 -29.60
C ARG A 121 8.01 -24.45 -28.96
N MET A 122 8.85 -23.53 -28.50
CA MET A 122 8.40 -22.24 -27.96
C MET A 122 9.10 -21.09 -28.68
N GLN A 123 8.30 -20.14 -29.16
CA GLN A 123 8.79 -18.83 -29.59
C GLN A 123 8.86 -17.89 -28.39
N ALA A 124 9.99 -17.24 -28.20
CA ALA A 124 10.31 -16.42 -27.05
C ALA A 124 11.13 -15.19 -27.42
N CYS A 125 11.24 -14.25 -26.50
CA CYS A 125 12.17 -13.14 -26.55
C CYS A 125 13.19 -13.20 -25.42
N ILE A 126 14.41 -12.74 -25.69
CA ILE A 126 15.49 -12.66 -24.70
C ILE A 126 15.23 -11.48 -23.76
N VAL A 127 15.16 -11.75 -22.47
CA VAL A 127 14.92 -10.74 -21.43
C VAL A 127 16.01 -10.81 -20.36
N PRO A 128 16.63 -9.69 -19.97
CA PRO A 128 17.51 -9.66 -18.82
C PRO A 128 16.70 -9.86 -17.54
N GLN A 129 17.10 -10.82 -16.71
CA GLN A 129 16.59 -11.03 -15.37
C GLN A 129 17.61 -10.47 -14.37
N GLU A 130 17.14 -9.60 -13.49
CA GLU A 130 17.93 -9.18 -12.34
C GLU A 130 17.93 -10.34 -11.34
N SER A 131 19.11 -10.85 -11.00
CA SER A 131 19.24 -11.88 -9.98
C SER A 131 18.85 -11.27 -8.62
N VAL A 132 17.66 -11.59 -8.12
CA VAL A 132 17.27 -11.31 -6.74
C VAL A 132 18.00 -12.33 -5.86
N GLY A 133 19.27 -12.04 -5.57
CA GLY A 133 20.13 -12.83 -4.70
C GLY A 133 20.44 -12.06 -3.43
N GLY A 134 19.85 -12.49 -2.32
CA GLY A 134 20.40 -12.36 -0.96
C GLY A 134 20.41 -10.96 -0.33
N GLY A 135 19.48 -10.71 0.59
CA GLY A 135 19.67 -9.69 1.60
C GLY A 135 20.91 -9.97 2.45
N GLY A 136 21.76 -8.96 2.62
CA GLY A 136 22.96 -9.03 3.44
C GLY A 136 23.84 -7.80 3.28
N GLY A 137 23.56 -6.78 4.11
CA GLY A 137 24.52 -5.82 4.70
C GLY A 137 25.57 -5.11 3.82
N GLY A 138 25.45 -3.79 3.75
CA GLY A 138 26.56 -2.86 4.05
C GLY A 138 27.64 -2.63 3.01
N GLY A 139 27.70 -1.38 2.51
CA GLY A 139 28.93 -0.59 2.34
C GLY A 139 30.00 -1.04 1.32
N GLY A 140 30.37 -0.12 0.44
CA GLY A 140 31.71 -0.13 -0.20
C GLY A 140 31.67 -0.26 -1.71
N GLY A 141 32.23 0.75 -2.39
CA GLY A 141 32.39 0.76 -3.84
C GLY A 141 33.26 -0.40 -4.34
N GLY A 142 32.80 -1.02 -5.43
CA GLY A 142 33.55 -2.03 -6.16
C GLY A 142 32.72 -2.55 -7.33
N MET A 143 33.02 -2.09 -8.55
CA MET A 143 32.49 -2.66 -9.79
C MET A 143 33.01 -4.08 -9.97
N ILE A 144 32.31 -5.08 -9.45
CA ILE A 144 32.43 -6.47 -9.89
C ILE A 144 31.12 -6.79 -10.61
N GLY A 145 31.20 -7.02 -11.92
CA GLY A 145 30.05 -7.13 -12.81
C GLY A 145 29.03 -8.14 -12.32
N ARG A 146 27.85 -7.65 -11.90
CA ARG A 146 26.65 -8.48 -11.71
C ARG A 146 26.40 -9.23 -13.02
N SER A 147 26.56 -10.56 -13.02
CA SER A 147 26.24 -11.37 -14.20
C SER A 147 24.73 -11.30 -14.44
N ARG A 148 24.30 -10.48 -15.39
CA ARG A 148 22.90 -10.44 -15.83
C ARG A 148 22.55 -11.82 -16.38
N GLN A 149 21.62 -12.51 -15.74
CA GLN A 149 21.06 -13.75 -16.25
C GLN A 149 20.03 -13.39 -17.34
N TYR A 150 20.01 -14.16 -18.43
CA TYR A 150 19.02 -13.99 -19.49
C TYR A 150 18.00 -15.12 -19.43
N VAL A 151 16.72 -14.75 -19.49
CA VAL A 151 15.60 -15.67 -19.60
C VAL A 151 14.90 -15.53 -20.94
N LEU A 152 14.18 -16.57 -21.31
CA LEU A 152 13.37 -16.63 -22.52
C LEU A 152 11.91 -16.43 -22.11
N ARG A 153 11.34 -15.29 -22.48
CA ARG A 153 9.93 -14.98 -22.22
C ARG A 153 9.09 -15.36 -23.43
N SER A 154 8.06 -16.16 -23.24
CA SER A 154 7.18 -16.60 -24.33
C SER A 154 6.54 -15.41 -25.04
N ILE A 155 6.47 -15.48 -26.38
CA ILE A 155 5.74 -14.49 -27.19
C ILE A 155 4.22 -14.66 -27.02
N ARG A 156 3.76 -15.89 -26.77
CA ARG A 156 2.33 -16.21 -26.62
C ARG A 156 1.78 -15.86 -25.23
N ASP A 157 2.64 -15.84 -24.20
CA ASP A 157 2.28 -15.43 -22.83
C ASP A 157 3.47 -14.67 -22.20
N PRO A 158 3.39 -13.32 -22.11
CA PRO A 158 4.46 -12.51 -21.52
C PRO A 158 4.77 -12.81 -20.05
N ASN A 159 3.85 -13.46 -19.33
CA ASN A 159 4.07 -13.87 -17.94
C ASN A 159 4.80 -15.22 -17.85
N TYR A 160 4.83 -15.98 -18.94
CA TYR A 160 5.57 -17.24 -19.01
C TYR A 160 7.03 -16.96 -19.38
N ALA A 161 7.94 -17.19 -18.43
CA ALA A 161 9.38 -17.04 -18.66
C ALA A 161 10.14 -18.26 -18.16
N VAL A 162 11.11 -18.69 -18.95
CA VAL A 162 11.94 -19.86 -18.66
C VAL A 162 13.43 -19.51 -18.68
N GLY A 163 14.16 -20.11 -17.76
CA GLY A 163 15.61 -20.17 -17.71
C GLY A 163 16.14 -21.48 -18.30
N LEU A 164 17.46 -21.51 -18.44
CA LEU A 164 18.22 -22.69 -18.87
C LEU A 164 19.05 -23.18 -17.68
N VAL A 165 19.06 -24.48 -17.43
CA VAL A 165 19.80 -25.11 -16.33
C VAL A 165 20.58 -26.33 -16.83
N ASP A 166 21.81 -26.53 -16.35
CA ASP A 166 22.54 -27.78 -16.59
C ASP A 166 22.02 -28.84 -15.62
N SER A 167 21.55 -29.97 -16.13
CA SER A 167 20.92 -31.05 -15.35
C SER A 167 21.29 -32.42 -15.92
N MET A 168 21.07 -33.48 -15.14
CA MET A 168 21.19 -34.86 -15.65
C MET A 168 19.91 -35.29 -16.37
N GLU A 169 20.02 -36.09 -17.43
CA GLU A 169 18.84 -36.59 -18.15
C GLU A 169 17.91 -37.41 -17.22
N SER A 170 18.47 -38.14 -16.24
CA SER A 170 17.70 -38.83 -15.19
C SER A 170 16.95 -37.89 -14.26
N GLU A 171 17.52 -36.73 -13.95
CA GLU A 171 16.90 -35.68 -13.11
C GLU A 171 15.77 -34.98 -13.87
N CYS A 172 15.95 -34.72 -15.17
CA CYS A 172 14.90 -34.19 -16.05
C CYS A 172 13.67 -35.11 -16.10
N ILE A 173 13.90 -36.43 -16.12
CA ILE A 173 12.82 -37.43 -16.05
C ILE A 173 12.13 -37.42 -14.68
N ALA A 174 12.90 -37.31 -13.59
CA ALA A 174 12.37 -37.30 -12.23
C ALA A 174 11.57 -36.02 -11.89
N ILE A 175 12.03 -34.85 -12.35
CA ILE A 175 11.35 -33.55 -12.19
C ILE A 175 9.97 -33.55 -12.86
N ARG A 176 9.78 -34.37 -13.91
CA ARG A 176 8.48 -34.62 -14.53
C ARG A 176 7.61 -35.61 -13.74
N GLY A 177 7.69 -35.59 -12.40
CA GLY A 177 6.75 -36.32 -11.54
C GLY A 177 5.27 -36.05 -11.90
N SER A 178 4.34 -36.72 -11.22
CA SER A 178 2.91 -36.57 -11.51
C SER A 178 2.47 -35.09 -11.54
N ARG A 179 1.43 -34.74 -12.31
CA ARG A 179 0.87 -33.37 -12.37
C ARG A 179 0.69 -32.79 -10.96
N SER A 180 0.19 -33.59 -10.02
CA SER A 180 0.00 -33.18 -8.62
C SER A 180 1.31 -32.77 -7.94
N SER A 181 2.40 -33.53 -8.15
CA SER A 181 3.71 -33.20 -7.58
C SER A 181 4.26 -31.88 -8.12
N ARG A 182 4.09 -31.61 -9.43
CA ARG A 182 4.55 -30.36 -10.05
C ARG A 182 3.75 -29.14 -9.59
N VAL A 183 2.43 -29.26 -9.47
CA VAL A 183 1.56 -28.18 -8.93
C VAL A 183 1.92 -27.88 -7.47
N VAL A 184 2.12 -28.91 -6.64
CA VAL A 184 2.51 -28.73 -5.23
C VAL A 184 3.90 -28.08 -5.12
N CYS A 185 4.84 -28.48 -5.97
CA CYS A 185 6.18 -27.86 -6.01
C CYS A 185 6.11 -26.39 -6.47
N ALA A 186 5.33 -26.08 -7.52
CA ALA A 186 5.16 -24.70 -7.99
C ALA A 186 4.44 -23.84 -6.94
N LEU A 187 3.42 -24.38 -6.26
CA LEU A 187 2.75 -23.71 -5.15
C LEU A 187 3.72 -23.41 -4.01
N SER A 188 4.58 -24.37 -3.64
CA SER A 188 5.60 -24.16 -2.60
C SER A 188 6.64 -23.09 -2.95
N LYS A 189 6.81 -22.77 -4.24
CA LYS A 189 7.76 -21.79 -4.76
C LYS A 189 7.08 -20.46 -5.16
N ALA A 190 5.76 -20.41 -5.20
CA ALA A 190 5.01 -19.24 -5.63
C ALA A 190 5.14 -18.12 -4.61
N GLN A 191 5.64 -16.96 -5.04
CA GLN A 191 5.71 -15.75 -4.23
C GLN A 191 4.71 -14.73 -4.75
N LEU A 192 3.87 -14.22 -3.84
CA LEU A 192 3.05 -13.05 -4.11
C LEU A 192 3.99 -11.85 -4.33
N GLN A 193 3.77 -11.11 -5.41
CA GLN A 193 4.50 -9.88 -5.68
C GLN A 193 3.72 -8.70 -5.09
N ASP A 194 4.44 -7.69 -4.61
CA ASP A 194 3.86 -6.40 -4.25
C ASP A 194 3.58 -5.56 -5.50
N GLY A 195 2.72 -4.56 -5.33
CA GLY A 195 2.34 -3.64 -6.41
C GLY A 195 1.89 -2.30 -5.86
N TYR A 196 2.06 -1.25 -6.67
CA TYR A 196 1.63 0.10 -6.36
C TYR A 196 0.48 0.52 -7.27
N VAL A 197 -0.46 1.28 -6.72
CA VAL A 197 -1.54 1.93 -7.47
C VAL A 197 -1.36 3.43 -7.34
N SER A 198 -1.38 4.13 -8.47
CA SER A 198 -1.39 5.61 -8.47
C SER A 198 -2.70 6.11 -7.86
N TYR A 199 -2.61 6.94 -6.82
CA TYR A 199 -3.76 7.53 -6.15
C TYR A 199 -3.65 9.07 -6.19
N PRO A 200 -4.68 9.79 -6.68
CA PRO A 200 -4.60 11.24 -6.86
C PRO A 200 -4.90 11.99 -5.55
N TRP A 201 -3.95 11.94 -4.61
CA TRP A 201 -4.08 12.47 -3.25
C TRP A 201 -4.59 13.92 -3.20
N GLU A 202 -3.99 14.82 -3.99
CA GLU A 202 -4.31 16.25 -3.99
C GLU A 202 -5.72 16.54 -4.47
N LYS A 203 -6.16 15.81 -5.51
CA LYS A 203 -7.54 15.90 -6.02
C LYS A 203 -8.52 15.44 -4.94
N LYS A 204 -8.23 14.32 -4.29
CA LYS A 204 -9.09 13.77 -3.23
C LYS A 204 -9.16 14.67 -2.00
N MET A 205 -8.04 15.26 -1.57
CA MET A 205 -8.04 16.22 -0.46
C MET A 205 -8.85 17.49 -0.74
N ARG A 206 -8.97 17.90 -2.01
CA ARG A 206 -9.75 19.08 -2.39
C ARG A 206 -11.24 18.80 -2.56
N GLU A 207 -11.58 17.62 -3.11
CA GLU A 207 -12.95 17.28 -3.50
C GLU A 207 -13.74 16.53 -2.40
N VAL A 208 -13.06 15.82 -1.50
CA VAL A 208 -13.71 14.92 -0.53
C VAL A 208 -13.76 15.50 0.88
N LEU A 209 -12.77 16.32 1.26
CA LEU A 209 -12.73 16.87 2.62
C LEU A 209 -13.78 17.97 2.82
N PRO A 210 -14.49 18.02 3.96
CA PRO A 210 -15.45 19.09 4.26
C PRO A 210 -14.81 20.49 4.22
N ILE A 211 -13.55 20.57 4.66
CA ILE A 211 -12.72 21.77 4.53
C ILE A 211 -11.57 21.43 3.58
N PRO A 212 -11.45 22.09 2.42
CA PRO A 212 -10.41 21.80 1.45
C PRO A 212 -9.01 21.85 2.05
N ASN A 213 -8.20 20.82 1.76
CA ASN A 213 -6.83 20.68 2.24
C ASN A 213 -6.67 20.70 3.78
N SER A 214 -7.73 20.41 4.54
CA SER A 214 -7.73 20.47 5.99
C SER A 214 -8.25 19.18 6.61
N SER A 215 -7.44 18.60 7.49
CA SER A 215 -7.81 17.43 8.27
C SER A 215 -8.72 17.79 9.44
N SER A 216 -9.69 16.91 9.73
CA SER A 216 -10.50 16.91 10.95
C SER A 216 -9.83 16.16 12.12
N PHE A 217 -8.67 15.54 11.88
CA PHE A 217 -7.82 14.96 12.91
C PHE A 217 -6.98 16.08 13.55
N LEU A 218 -7.34 16.44 14.78
CA LEU A 218 -6.71 17.49 15.55
C LEU A 218 -5.80 16.86 16.60
N SER A 219 -4.79 17.61 17.06
CA SER A 219 -3.88 17.08 18.06
C SER A 219 -3.30 18.13 18.98
N LEU A 220 -2.98 17.73 20.20
CA LEU A 220 -2.21 18.49 21.19
C LEU A 220 -1.00 17.66 21.62
N LEU A 221 0.21 18.24 21.56
CA LEU A 221 1.43 17.60 22.06
C LEU A 221 1.72 18.05 23.50
N ILE A 222 1.86 17.12 24.42
CA ILE A 222 2.10 17.40 25.84
C ILE A 222 3.51 16.92 26.19
N LEU A 223 4.36 17.87 26.56
CA LEU A 223 5.69 17.56 27.06
C LEU A 223 5.62 17.16 28.54
N PRO A 224 6.47 16.21 28.96
CA PRO A 224 6.53 15.80 30.36
C PRO A 224 6.94 16.97 31.25
N THR A 225 6.41 17.00 32.47
CA THR A 225 6.69 18.08 33.42
C THR A 225 8.15 18.04 33.85
N ALA A 226 8.88 19.14 33.73
CA ALA A 226 10.23 19.25 34.26
C ALA A 226 10.19 19.42 35.79
N LEU A 227 10.95 18.59 36.51
CA LEU A 227 11.07 18.64 37.97
C LEU A 227 12.07 19.70 38.45
N ASP A 228 12.95 20.13 37.56
CA ASP A 228 14.02 21.08 37.82
C ASP A 228 14.11 22.13 36.71
N ARG A 229 14.65 23.31 37.04
CA ARG A 229 14.83 24.39 36.06
C ARG A 229 15.83 24.04 34.96
N ALA A 230 16.76 23.11 35.23
CA ALA A 230 17.73 22.65 34.26
C ALA A 230 17.14 21.64 33.26
N GLY A 231 15.91 21.14 33.47
CA GLY A 231 15.26 20.19 32.56
C GLY A 231 15.99 18.86 32.46
N SER A 232 16.68 18.46 33.54
CA SER A 232 17.43 17.20 33.62
C SER A 232 16.56 16.05 34.10
N ARG A 233 15.47 16.35 34.83
CA ARG A 233 14.53 15.37 35.35
C ARG A 233 13.10 15.73 34.99
N TYR A 234 12.33 14.69 34.69
CA TYR A 234 10.94 14.82 34.29
C TYR A 234 10.07 13.89 35.12
N ASN A 235 8.81 14.28 35.30
CA ASN A 235 7.78 13.36 35.79
C ASN A 235 7.63 12.16 34.84
N SER A 236 7.01 11.08 35.31
CA SER A 236 6.81 9.87 34.53
C SER A 236 5.90 10.08 33.31
N VAL A 237 5.91 9.10 32.40
CA VAL A 237 4.99 9.08 31.25
C VAL A 237 3.54 9.02 31.73
N GLU A 238 3.28 8.30 32.82
CA GLU A 238 1.95 8.21 33.45
C GLU A 238 1.45 9.58 33.93
N ASP A 239 2.30 10.42 34.52
CA ASP A 239 1.92 11.80 34.88
C ASP A 239 1.53 12.61 33.64
N THR A 240 2.28 12.43 32.55
CA THR A 240 2.02 13.14 31.29
C THR A 240 0.69 12.67 30.67
N LEU A 241 0.38 11.37 30.76
CA LEU A 241 -0.91 10.79 30.35
C LEU A 241 -2.05 11.28 31.25
N ALA A 242 -1.86 11.36 32.56
CA ALA A 242 -2.85 11.88 33.49
C ALA A 242 -3.18 13.36 33.20
N ARG A 243 -2.15 14.18 32.91
CA ARG A 243 -2.33 15.57 32.46
C ARG A 243 -3.07 15.67 31.14
N ALA A 244 -2.79 14.76 30.21
CA ALA A 244 -3.49 14.66 28.94
C ALA A 244 -4.98 14.36 29.12
N ASN A 245 -5.30 13.40 29.98
CA ASN A 245 -6.66 13.03 30.32
C ASN A 245 -7.39 14.18 31.03
N ALA A 246 -6.73 14.83 31.99
CA ALA A 246 -7.28 15.99 32.70
C ALA A 246 -7.62 17.14 31.73
N TRP A 247 -6.72 17.48 30.79
CA TRP A 247 -6.99 18.51 29.79
C TRP A 247 -8.21 18.16 28.91
N MET A 248 -8.34 16.90 28.49
CA MET A 248 -9.48 16.45 27.68
C MET A 248 -10.81 16.56 28.45
N LEU A 249 -10.85 16.00 29.67
CA LEU A 249 -12.05 16.00 30.51
C LEU A 249 -12.45 17.43 30.91
N SER A 250 -11.49 18.29 31.28
CA SER A 250 -11.77 19.69 31.59
C SER A 250 -12.30 20.45 30.37
N SER A 251 -11.72 20.23 29.18
CA SER A 251 -12.22 20.83 27.94
C SER A 251 -13.69 20.48 27.70
N GLN A 252 -14.05 19.21 27.83
CA GLN A 252 -15.43 18.75 27.65
C GLN A 252 -16.37 19.31 28.73
N ALA A 253 -15.92 19.36 29.99
CA ALA A 253 -16.67 19.92 31.11
C ALA A 253 -16.90 21.44 30.95
N ALA A 254 -15.94 22.16 30.38
CA ALA A 254 -16.06 23.57 30.01
C ALA A 254 -17.03 23.82 28.83
N GLY A 255 -17.53 22.76 28.19
CA GLY A 255 -18.47 22.84 27.07
C GLY A 255 -17.82 22.87 25.70
N VAL A 256 -16.51 22.58 25.58
CA VAL A 256 -15.81 22.42 24.30
C VAL A 256 -16.30 21.12 23.62
N PRO A 257 -16.89 21.18 22.41
CA PRO A 257 -17.47 20.00 21.77
C PRO A 257 -16.42 19.19 21.00
N ILE A 258 -15.53 18.51 21.73
CA ILE A 258 -14.50 17.63 21.19
C ILE A 258 -14.69 16.17 21.65
N VAL A 259 -14.22 15.24 20.82
CA VAL A 259 -14.23 13.79 21.06
C VAL A 259 -12.81 13.28 20.99
N PHE A 260 -12.44 12.45 21.98
CA PHE A 260 -11.17 11.75 22.02
C PHE A 260 -11.08 10.71 20.90
N LEU A 261 -9.95 10.68 20.18
CA LEU A 261 -9.69 9.67 19.15
C LEU A 261 -8.62 8.68 19.58
N ASN A 262 -7.46 9.19 19.98
CA ASN A 262 -6.31 8.35 20.32
C ASN A 262 -5.32 9.12 21.21
N VAL A 263 -4.48 8.38 21.92
CA VAL A 263 -3.32 8.89 22.64
C VAL A 263 -2.09 8.10 22.21
N GLN A 264 -1.00 8.81 21.91
CA GLN A 264 0.23 8.19 21.42
C GLN A 264 1.42 8.81 22.14
N THR A 265 2.41 8.00 22.52
CA THR A 265 3.71 8.49 22.97
C THR A 265 4.59 8.84 21.77
N GLU A 266 5.23 10.01 21.81
CA GLU A 266 6.13 10.51 20.77
C GLU A 266 7.53 10.69 21.34
N ALA A 267 8.52 10.12 20.66
CA ALA A 267 9.92 10.26 21.02
C ALA A 267 10.51 11.53 20.37
N LEU A 268 10.97 12.46 21.19
CA LEU A 268 11.63 13.69 20.76
C LEU A 268 13.10 13.65 21.13
N LEU A 269 13.97 13.85 20.15
CA LEU A 269 15.41 13.94 20.39
C LEU A 269 15.75 15.30 21.01
N THR A 270 16.55 15.29 22.05
CA THR A 270 17.09 16.48 22.70
C THR A 270 18.56 16.27 23.03
N LYS A 271 19.33 17.34 23.05
CA LYS A 271 20.67 17.31 23.64
C LYS A 271 20.52 17.26 25.16
N ILE A 272 21.26 16.38 25.83
CA ILE A 272 21.32 16.30 27.29
C ILE A 272 22.75 16.48 27.76
N SER A 273 22.94 16.62 29.07
CA SER A 273 24.27 16.63 29.71
C SER A 273 24.66 15.21 30.15
N GLY A 274 25.95 14.93 30.27
CA GLY A 274 26.48 13.60 30.62
C GLY A 274 25.98 13.03 31.95
N GLU A 275 25.60 13.87 32.92
CA GLU A 275 24.94 13.41 34.16
C GLU A 275 23.58 12.75 33.90
N THR A 276 22.83 13.25 32.90
CA THR A 276 21.51 12.73 32.52
C THR A 276 21.62 11.49 31.64
N ALA A 277 22.64 11.41 30.79
CA ALA A 277 22.96 10.20 30.02
C ALA A 277 23.40 9.05 30.96
N SER A 278 24.27 9.34 31.93
CA SER A 278 24.76 8.35 32.89
C SER A 278 23.66 7.75 33.78
N ALA A 279 22.57 8.49 34.04
CA ALA A 279 21.45 8.03 34.87
C ALA A 279 20.51 7.04 34.14
N THR A 280 20.60 6.90 32.82
CA THR A 280 19.60 6.19 32.01
C THR A 280 20.20 5.07 31.15
N VAL A 281 21.52 4.92 31.15
CA VAL A 281 22.25 3.84 30.47
C VAL A 281 22.66 2.77 31.48
N ASN A 282 21.70 1.94 31.88
CA ASN A 282 21.97 0.56 32.32
C ASN A 282 20.79 -0.33 31.90
N SER A 283 20.47 -0.32 30.60
CA SER A 283 19.50 -1.23 29.98
C SER A 283 20.00 -2.68 29.86
N GLY A 284 21.10 -3.04 30.52
CA GLY A 284 21.67 -4.38 30.53
C GLY A 284 20.91 -5.39 31.38
N SER A 285 19.96 -4.94 32.21
CA SER A 285 19.15 -5.79 33.09
C SER A 285 17.66 -5.69 32.73
N LEU A 286 17.01 -6.85 32.51
CA LEU A 286 15.56 -6.93 32.30
C LEU A 286 14.75 -6.38 33.49
N ALA A 287 15.37 -6.27 34.68
CA ALA A 287 14.72 -5.73 35.87
C ALA A 287 14.50 -4.20 35.80
N ASP A 288 15.26 -3.48 34.96
CA ASP A 288 15.18 -2.02 34.82
C ASP A 288 14.24 -1.57 33.69
N LEU A 289 13.75 -2.52 32.88
CA LEU A 289 12.80 -2.26 31.79
C LEU A 289 11.52 -1.54 32.23
N PRO A 290 10.88 -1.89 33.37
CA PRO A 290 9.68 -1.20 33.84
C PRO A 290 9.94 0.28 34.18
N ASN A 291 11.10 0.59 34.75
CA ASN A 291 11.51 1.96 35.05
C ASN A 291 11.75 2.74 33.76
N LEU A 292 12.40 2.11 32.77
CA LEU A 292 12.61 2.72 31.46
C LEU A 292 11.30 2.93 30.70
N ALA A 293 10.34 2.01 30.80
CA ALA A 293 9.03 2.13 30.14
C ALA A 293 8.28 3.37 30.62
N ASN A 294 8.29 3.63 31.94
CA ASN A 294 7.62 4.78 32.57
C ASN A 294 8.48 6.05 32.65
N ALA A 295 9.78 5.97 32.36
CA ALA A 295 10.65 7.14 32.29
C ALA A 295 10.30 8.02 31.08
N SER A 296 10.17 9.32 31.33
CA SER A 296 9.90 10.33 30.29
C SER A 296 11.15 10.84 29.59
N LEU A 297 12.33 10.56 30.13
CA LEU A 297 13.62 10.86 29.50
C LEU A 297 14.54 9.66 29.68
N TYR A 298 15.16 9.23 28.58
CA TYR A 298 16.30 8.34 28.63
C TYR A 298 17.37 8.81 27.66
N GLY A 299 18.63 8.65 28.03
CA GLY A 299 19.79 9.11 27.31
C GLY A 299 20.65 7.96 26.80
N PHE A 300 21.45 8.25 25.80
CA PHE A 300 22.55 7.42 25.33
C PHE A 300 23.60 8.30 24.67
N GLU A 301 24.82 7.78 24.58
CA GLU A 301 25.92 8.43 23.89
C GLU A 301 25.93 8.01 22.42
N ASP A 302 26.06 8.97 21.50
CA ASP A 302 26.21 8.67 20.08
C ASP A 302 27.65 8.19 19.73
N TYR A 303 27.88 7.82 18.47
CA TYR A 303 29.20 7.36 18.03
C TYR A 303 30.32 8.41 18.19
N HIS A 304 29.98 9.69 18.31
CA HIS A 304 30.92 10.80 18.44
C HIS A 304 31.12 11.27 19.89
N GLY A 305 30.51 10.59 20.87
CA GLY A 305 30.61 10.96 22.28
C GLY A 305 29.64 12.06 22.71
N VAL A 306 28.59 12.31 21.93
CA VAL A 306 27.56 13.32 22.25
C VAL A 306 26.41 12.65 22.97
N ASP A 307 26.06 13.20 24.14
CA ASP A 307 24.91 12.77 24.92
C ASP A 307 23.58 13.18 24.25
N ILE A 308 22.81 12.20 23.82
CA ILE A 308 21.49 12.36 23.22
C ILE A 308 20.44 11.85 24.19
N GLY A 309 19.45 12.68 24.47
CA GLY A 309 18.24 12.31 25.21
C GLY A 309 17.06 12.07 24.29
N VAL A 310 16.22 11.12 24.67
CA VAL A 310 14.91 10.86 24.09
C VAL A 310 13.86 11.21 25.12
N VAL A 311 13.14 12.30 24.87
CA VAL A 311 11.99 12.71 25.67
C VAL A 311 10.75 12.03 25.12
N LYS A 312 10.01 11.32 25.97
CA LYS A 312 8.69 10.77 25.64
C LYS A 312 7.62 11.80 25.93
N ALA A 313 7.18 12.49 24.89
CA ALA A 313 6.00 13.34 24.93
C ALA A 313 4.73 12.49 24.69
N VAL A 314 3.57 13.06 24.99
CA VAL A 314 2.26 12.44 24.73
C VAL A 314 1.50 13.31 23.73
N ARG A 315 1.12 12.75 22.58
CA ARG A 315 0.19 13.38 21.65
C ARG A 315 -1.22 12.85 21.89
N VAL A 316 -2.15 13.78 22.13
CA VAL A 316 -3.57 13.50 22.17
C VAL A 316 -4.17 13.85 20.82
N TRP A 317 -4.85 12.90 20.20
CA TRP A 317 -5.64 13.10 18.98
C TRP A 317 -7.12 13.24 19.35
N TYR A 318 -7.77 14.23 18.75
CA TYR A 318 -9.17 14.53 18.97
C TYR A 318 -9.83 15.09 17.71
N THR A 319 -11.15 15.18 17.72
CA THR A 319 -11.92 15.81 16.64
C THR A 319 -13.10 16.59 17.20
N ALA A 320 -13.73 17.43 16.38
CA ALA A 320 -14.96 18.13 16.74
C ALA A 320 -16.15 17.16 16.74
N ALA A 321 -16.99 17.20 17.76
CA ALA A 321 -18.07 16.23 17.96
C ALA A 321 -19.07 16.18 16.80
N GLY A 322 -19.48 17.35 16.27
CA GLY A 322 -20.35 17.48 15.10
C GLY A 322 -19.62 17.95 13.84
N GLY A 323 -18.29 17.88 13.80
CA GLY A 323 -17.48 18.45 12.72
C GLY A 323 -17.27 19.97 12.83
N GLU A 324 -16.65 20.54 11.79
CA GLU A 324 -16.35 21.97 11.68
C GLU A 324 -17.32 22.62 10.68
N MET A 325 -18.02 23.69 11.09
CA MET A 325 -18.93 24.46 10.23
C MET A 325 -18.27 25.78 9.78
N PRO A 326 -18.22 26.09 8.49
CA PRO A 326 -17.78 27.39 8.01
C PRO A 326 -18.83 28.48 8.25
N VAL A 327 -18.40 29.62 8.77
CA VAL A 327 -19.20 30.84 8.92
C VAL A 327 -18.48 31.97 8.20
N GLU A 328 -19.11 32.50 7.16
CA GLU A 328 -18.61 33.66 6.41
C GLU A 328 -19.23 34.93 6.98
N ILE A 329 -18.41 35.77 7.62
CA ILE A 329 -18.84 37.08 8.08
C ILE A 329 -18.69 38.09 6.94
N THR A 330 -19.83 38.52 6.41
CA THR A 330 -19.91 39.53 5.36
C THR A 330 -19.78 40.93 5.95
N LEU A 331 -19.05 41.81 5.27
CA LEU A 331 -18.71 43.16 5.74
C LEU A 331 -19.15 44.20 4.73
N GLU A 332 -19.73 45.29 5.22
CA GLU A 332 -20.26 46.42 4.46
C GLU A 332 -19.59 47.73 4.94
N GLU A 333 -19.64 48.78 4.11
CA GLU A 333 -19.00 50.07 4.41
C GLU A 333 -19.58 50.76 5.64
N SER A 334 -20.85 50.51 5.96
CA SER A 334 -21.54 51.03 7.15
C SER A 334 -21.12 50.33 8.47
N ASP A 335 -20.37 49.23 8.40
CA ASP A 335 -20.05 48.42 9.58
C ASP A 335 -18.98 49.07 10.47
N THR A 336 -19.41 49.67 11.58
CA THR A 336 -18.50 50.25 12.58
C THR A 336 -17.86 49.20 13.49
N ARG A 337 -18.48 48.02 13.62
CA ARG A 337 -18.02 46.91 14.46
C ARG A 337 -18.56 45.56 13.99
N LEU A 338 -17.88 44.47 14.36
CA LEU A 338 -18.23 43.12 13.91
C LEU A 338 -19.46 42.50 14.60
N GLY A 339 -19.86 43.00 15.77
CA GLY A 339 -21.04 42.49 16.46
C GLY A 339 -20.82 41.27 17.38
N PHE A 340 -19.58 40.87 17.66
CA PHE A 340 -19.26 39.79 18.59
C PHE A 340 -17.92 40.02 19.29
N ALA A 341 -17.71 39.32 20.41
CA ALA A 341 -16.45 39.28 21.15
C ALA A 341 -15.90 37.83 21.22
N ILE A 342 -14.59 37.72 21.35
CA ILE A 342 -13.90 36.44 21.53
C ILE A 342 -13.17 36.41 22.87
N SER A 343 -13.11 35.23 23.48
CA SER A 343 -12.35 34.96 24.70
C SER A 343 -11.61 33.64 24.57
N ARG A 344 -10.81 33.30 25.59
CA ARG A 344 -10.04 32.07 25.67
C ARG A 344 -10.45 31.25 26.90
N THR A 345 -10.55 29.93 26.76
CA THR A 345 -10.74 29.02 27.90
C THR A 345 -9.41 28.78 28.65
N GLU A 346 -9.46 28.14 29.81
CA GLU A 346 -8.25 27.75 30.54
C GLU A 346 -7.43 26.70 29.76
N GLU A 347 -8.12 25.83 29.02
CA GLU A 347 -7.56 24.78 28.16
C GLU A 347 -6.98 25.32 26.85
N GLY A 348 -7.10 26.63 26.59
CA GLY A 348 -6.47 27.32 25.48
C GLY A 348 -7.30 27.43 24.21
N PHE A 349 -8.60 27.12 24.24
CA PHE A 349 -9.49 27.27 23.09
C PHE A 349 -9.99 28.71 22.94
N ILE A 350 -10.05 29.21 21.71
CA ILE A 350 -10.70 30.48 21.39
C ILE A 350 -12.17 30.23 21.11
N TYR A 351 -13.06 31.03 21.70
CA TYR A 351 -14.50 30.90 21.53
C TYR A 351 -15.18 32.26 21.43
N VAL A 352 -16.36 32.29 20.82
CA VAL A 352 -17.23 33.47 20.80
C VAL A 352 -17.86 33.62 22.19
N SER A 353 -17.45 34.66 22.93
CA SER A 353 -17.87 34.86 24.31
C SER A 353 -19.18 35.62 24.42
N SER A 354 -19.43 36.56 23.51
CA SER A 354 -20.70 37.27 23.39
C SER A 354 -20.98 37.67 21.95
N VAL A 355 -22.26 37.76 21.62
CA VAL A 355 -22.75 38.36 20.37
C VAL A 355 -23.71 39.47 20.77
N MET A 356 -23.57 40.63 20.15
CA MET A 356 -24.42 41.77 20.46
C MET A 356 -25.82 41.55 19.90
N GLU A 357 -26.79 42.10 20.61
CA GLU A 357 -28.15 42.20 20.11
C GLU A 357 -28.28 43.37 19.12
N ASP A 358 -29.32 43.33 18.30
CA ASP A 358 -29.57 44.38 17.32
C ASP A 358 -30.25 45.55 18.02
N ASP A 359 -29.63 46.72 18.01
CA ASP A 359 -30.14 47.92 18.69
C ASP A 359 -30.87 48.89 17.72
N GLY A 360 -31.31 48.44 16.53
CA GLY A 360 -32.07 49.29 15.59
C GLY A 360 -32.09 48.80 14.14
N ASP A 361 -32.26 49.73 13.19
CA ASP A 361 -32.48 49.50 11.75
C ASP A 361 -31.29 48.87 10.98
N LEU A 362 -30.10 48.77 11.60
CA LEU A 362 -28.87 48.29 10.94
C LEU A 362 -28.38 46.98 11.54
N GLN A 363 -28.53 45.91 10.76
CA GLN A 363 -28.11 44.56 11.14
C GLN A 363 -26.58 44.44 11.19
N LEU A 364 -26.05 44.08 12.35
CA LEU A 364 -24.60 43.85 12.55
C LEU A 364 -24.06 42.65 11.73
N PRO A 365 -22.75 42.64 11.40
CA PRO A 365 -22.13 41.55 10.63
C PRO A 365 -22.33 40.16 11.24
N SER A 366 -22.22 40.03 12.56
CA SER A 366 -22.47 38.78 13.28
C SER A 366 -23.90 38.27 13.12
N THR A 367 -24.88 39.17 13.11
CA THR A 367 -26.30 38.82 12.95
C THR A 367 -26.60 38.43 11.51
N ARG A 368 -26.19 39.26 10.54
CA ARG A 368 -26.39 39.01 9.10
C ARG A 368 -25.77 37.69 8.64
N SER A 369 -24.69 37.29 9.29
CA SER A 369 -23.92 36.08 8.95
C SER A 369 -24.39 34.82 9.71
N GLY A 370 -25.47 34.91 10.50
CA GLY A 370 -26.03 33.79 11.26
C GLY A 370 -25.24 33.40 12.52
N LEU A 371 -24.16 34.12 12.85
CA LEU A 371 -23.33 33.84 14.03
C LEU A 371 -24.12 34.02 15.33
N ARG A 372 -25.06 34.97 15.36
CA ARG A 372 -25.94 35.19 16.50
C ARG A 372 -26.79 33.96 16.82
N ASP A 373 -27.37 33.34 15.80
CA ASP A 373 -28.25 32.19 15.98
C ASP A 373 -27.46 30.95 16.38
N LEU A 374 -26.29 30.73 15.76
CA LEU A 374 -25.33 29.69 16.17
C LEU A 374 -24.87 29.87 17.62
N TYR A 375 -24.54 31.09 18.05
CA TYR A 375 -24.15 31.38 19.43
C TYR A 375 -25.28 31.07 20.42
N ARG A 376 -26.53 31.45 20.07
CA ARG A 376 -27.71 31.14 20.89
C ARG A 376 -27.98 29.64 20.97
N GLU A 377 -27.78 28.92 19.86
CA GLU A 377 -27.94 27.46 19.83
C GLU A 377 -26.87 26.76 20.67
N ALA A 378 -25.61 27.17 20.56
CA ALA A 378 -24.52 26.69 21.41
C ALA A 378 -24.88 26.87 22.89
N LYS A 379 -25.34 28.08 23.24
CA LYS A 379 -25.73 28.42 24.62
C LYS A 379 -26.93 27.60 25.09
N ARG A 380 -27.94 27.36 24.24
CA ARG A 380 -29.08 26.47 24.54
C ARG A 380 -28.64 25.02 24.78
N ALA A 381 -27.63 24.56 24.05
CA ALA A 381 -27.04 23.24 24.22
C ALA A 381 -26.00 23.16 25.36
N SER A 382 -25.79 24.25 26.11
CA SER A 382 -24.73 24.37 27.13
C SER A 382 -23.33 24.07 26.58
N LYS A 383 -23.05 24.52 25.35
CA LYS A 383 -21.77 24.38 24.65
C LYS A 383 -21.14 25.73 24.37
N LEU A 384 -19.81 25.72 24.23
CA LEU A 384 -19.04 26.87 23.77
C LEU A 384 -18.96 26.84 22.24
N LEU A 385 -19.15 28.01 21.61
CA LEU A 385 -18.94 28.18 20.17
C LEU A 385 -17.44 28.40 19.90
N ILE A 386 -16.70 27.30 19.79
CA ILE A 386 -15.24 27.29 19.60
C ILE A 386 -14.89 27.70 18.17
N ILE A 387 -13.95 28.62 18.01
CA ILE A 387 -13.37 28.99 16.72
C ILE A 387 -12.16 28.09 16.47
N SER A 388 -12.25 27.21 15.47
CA SER A 388 -11.17 26.30 15.10
C SER A 388 -10.19 26.93 14.12
N ARG A 389 -10.68 27.80 13.22
CA ARG A 389 -9.89 28.43 12.16
C ARG A 389 -10.32 29.85 11.87
N VAL A 390 -9.37 30.69 11.48
CA VAL A 390 -9.59 32.06 10.97
C VAL A 390 -8.87 32.21 9.64
N SER A 391 -9.63 32.42 8.57
CA SER A 391 -9.12 32.53 7.19
C SER A 391 -8.27 31.31 6.80
N GLY A 392 -8.79 30.11 7.10
CA GLY A 392 -8.14 28.80 6.84
C GLY A 392 -7.04 28.41 7.83
N HIS A 393 -6.54 29.34 8.66
CA HIS A 393 -5.47 29.07 9.60
C HIS A 393 -6.03 28.51 10.91
N LYS A 394 -5.52 27.37 11.36
CA LYS A 394 -5.91 26.74 12.62
C LYS A 394 -5.51 27.60 13.82
N VAL A 395 -6.45 27.82 14.74
CA VAL A 395 -6.26 28.64 15.96
C VAL A 395 -6.49 27.87 17.28
N LEU A 396 -6.44 26.53 17.21
CA LEU A 396 -6.56 25.64 18.36
C LEU A 396 -5.26 25.53 19.17
N PRO A 397 -5.30 25.17 20.46
CA PRO A 397 -4.10 24.86 21.23
C PRO A 397 -3.35 23.67 20.61
N TRP A 398 -2.01 23.73 20.59
CA TRP A 398 -1.18 22.75 19.86
C TRP A 398 -0.05 22.11 20.67
N MET A 399 0.33 22.70 21.81
CA MET A 399 1.37 22.15 22.66
C MET A 399 1.19 22.51 24.13
N VAL A 400 1.63 21.65 25.04
CA VAL A 400 1.82 21.97 26.46
C VAL A 400 3.30 21.82 26.80
N SER A 401 3.90 22.85 27.38
CA SER A 401 5.33 22.88 27.71
C SER A 401 5.66 21.98 28.90
N THR A 402 6.97 21.80 29.11
CA THR A 402 7.53 21.11 30.29
C THR A 402 7.22 21.84 31.60
N SER A 403 6.88 23.14 31.56
CA SER A 403 6.40 23.91 32.72
C SER A 403 4.89 23.81 32.94
N GLY A 404 4.17 23.08 32.08
CA GLY A 404 2.72 22.96 32.15
C GLY A 404 1.93 24.03 31.38
N ALA A 405 2.59 25.00 30.75
CA ALA A 405 1.92 26.08 30.03
C ALA A 405 1.38 25.62 28.68
N ILE A 406 0.12 25.95 28.38
CA ILE A 406 -0.54 25.63 27.10
C ILE A 406 -0.19 26.70 26.06
N ARG A 407 0.44 26.28 24.96
CA ARG A 407 0.66 27.12 23.78
C ARG A 407 -0.62 27.20 22.95
N CYS A 408 -1.13 28.41 22.84
CA CYS A 408 -2.34 28.80 22.14
C CYS A 408 -2.19 30.24 21.61
N PHE A 409 -3.15 30.69 20.81
CA PHE A 409 -3.16 32.06 20.28
C PHE A 409 -3.68 33.05 21.34
N ASP A 410 -3.18 34.28 21.30
CA ASP A 410 -3.68 35.37 22.13
C ASP A 410 -4.90 36.05 21.48
N THR A 411 -5.82 36.54 22.30
CA THR A 411 -7.06 37.16 21.82
C THR A 411 -6.83 38.55 21.21
N VAL A 412 -5.71 39.21 21.55
CA VAL A 412 -5.39 40.57 21.07
C VAL A 412 -4.99 40.52 19.60
N SER A 413 -4.04 39.66 19.23
CA SER A 413 -3.60 39.48 17.84
C SER A 413 -4.73 38.97 16.94
N LEU A 414 -5.58 38.07 17.44
CA LEU A 414 -6.78 37.63 16.73
C LEU A 414 -7.76 38.77 16.51
N SER A 415 -8.04 39.57 17.55
CA SER A 415 -8.94 40.73 17.43
C SER A 415 -8.40 41.78 16.47
N GLN A 416 -7.09 42.01 16.46
CA GLN A 416 -6.42 42.88 15.49
C GLN A 416 -6.60 42.35 14.06
N LYS A 417 -6.37 41.06 13.82
CA LYS A 417 -6.57 40.44 12.51
C LYS A 417 -8.02 40.56 12.02
N LEU A 418 -9.00 40.29 12.89
CA LEU A 418 -10.42 40.44 12.56
C LEU A 418 -10.78 41.91 12.26
N SER A 419 -10.18 42.85 12.98
CA SER A 419 -10.36 44.29 12.72
C SER A 419 -9.77 44.71 11.37
N LEU A 420 -8.61 44.15 10.98
CA LEU A 420 -8.01 44.41 9.67
C LEU A 420 -8.90 43.91 8.52
N HIS A 421 -9.56 42.75 8.68
CA HIS A 421 -10.54 42.28 7.70
C HIS A 421 -11.68 43.29 7.50
N ARG A 422 -12.22 43.86 8.59
CA ARG A 422 -13.23 44.92 8.55
C ARG A 422 -12.73 46.16 7.81
N HIS A 423 -11.55 46.66 8.17
CA HIS A 423 -10.98 47.85 7.53
C HIS A 423 -10.64 47.64 6.05
N ALA A 424 -10.31 46.41 5.66
CA ALA A 424 -10.04 46.05 4.27
C ALA A 424 -11.31 45.64 3.49
N LEU A 425 -12.49 45.65 4.14
CA LEU A 425 -13.76 45.15 3.59
C LEU A 425 -13.61 43.75 2.97
N ARG A 426 -12.82 42.88 3.61
CA ARG A 426 -12.60 41.50 3.20
C ARG A 426 -13.40 40.57 4.12
N PRO A 427 -14.21 39.65 3.57
CA PRO A 427 -15.00 38.73 4.40
C PRO A 427 -14.10 37.94 5.35
N ILE A 428 -14.62 37.63 6.53
CA ILE A 428 -13.93 36.82 7.52
C ILE A 428 -14.47 35.41 7.44
N PHE A 429 -13.62 34.44 7.13
CA PHE A 429 -13.98 33.03 7.16
C PHE A 429 -13.60 32.43 8.51
N LEU A 430 -14.60 32.19 9.35
CA LEU A 430 -14.45 31.44 10.58
C LEU A 430 -14.84 29.98 10.33
N HIS A 431 -14.19 29.06 11.03
CA HIS A 431 -14.72 27.71 11.20
C HIS A 431 -14.98 27.49 12.67
N VAL A 432 -16.14 26.93 12.99
CA VAL A 432 -16.57 26.70 14.38
C VAL A 432 -16.86 25.22 14.62
N PHE A 433 -16.61 24.75 15.84
CA PHE A 433 -16.98 23.38 16.21
C PHE A 433 -18.49 23.25 16.44
N MET A 434 -19.05 22.19 15.88
CA MET A 434 -20.42 21.78 16.12
C MET A 434 -20.48 20.69 17.20
N TRP A 435 -21.61 20.59 17.89
CA TRP A 435 -21.81 19.68 19.02
C TRP A 435 -22.78 18.53 18.75
N ASP A 436 -23.71 18.70 17.81
CA ASP A 436 -24.65 17.65 17.43
C ASP A 436 -24.23 17.02 16.10
N GLY A 437 -23.79 15.76 16.12
CA GLY A 437 -23.57 14.96 14.92
C GLY A 437 -24.85 14.59 14.17
N ASN A 438 -26.01 15.11 14.60
CA ASN A 438 -27.33 14.80 14.08
C ASN A 438 -28.18 16.05 13.78
N SER A 439 -27.55 17.21 13.60
CA SER A 439 -28.27 18.39 13.10
C SER A 439 -28.62 18.17 11.63
N ASP A 440 -29.83 17.67 11.41
CA ASP A 440 -30.55 17.68 10.15
C ASP A 440 -30.91 19.14 9.81
N ALA A 441 -29.88 19.97 9.60
CA ALA A 441 -30.03 21.36 9.22
C ALA A 441 -30.42 21.39 7.74
N LYS A 442 -31.73 21.55 7.51
CA LYS A 442 -32.27 21.88 6.19
C LYS A 442 -31.50 23.07 5.58
N ALA A 443 -30.91 22.75 4.42
CA ALA A 443 -30.68 23.57 3.23
C ALA A 443 -29.37 24.39 3.10
N ARG A 444 -28.61 24.00 2.08
CA ARG A 444 -28.29 24.90 0.95
C ARG A 444 -28.56 24.16 -0.38
N PRO A 445 -28.87 24.89 -1.48
CA PRO A 445 -29.37 24.29 -2.71
C PRO A 445 -28.30 23.35 -3.25
N GLY A 446 -28.70 22.08 -3.40
CA GLY A 446 -27.88 21.10 -4.10
C GLY A 446 -27.54 21.67 -5.47
N ARG A 447 -26.24 21.84 -5.74
CA ARG A 447 -25.76 21.63 -7.08
C ARG A 447 -26.28 20.24 -7.47
N GLU A 448 -27.06 20.18 -8.55
CA GLU A 448 -27.68 18.94 -9.01
C GLU A 448 -26.69 17.78 -8.87
N PRO A 449 -27.02 16.73 -8.10
CA PRO A 449 -26.27 15.50 -8.17
C PRO A 449 -26.38 15.02 -9.62
N CYS A 450 -25.25 14.79 -10.29
CA CYS A 450 -25.27 13.97 -11.49
C CYS A 450 -26.07 12.69 -11.17
N PRO A 451 -27.09 12.32 -11.97
CA PRO A 451 -27.95 11.21 -11.64
C PRO A 451 -27.13 9.92 -11.68
N LEU A 452 -26.71 9.45 -10.50
CA LEU A 452 -26.35 8.05 -10.33
C LEU A 452 -27.63 7.23 -10.50
N PRO A 453 -27.61 6.11 -11.24
CA PRO A 453 -28.81 5.32 -11.48
C PRO A 453 -29.38 4.84 -10.15
N LEU A 454 -30.68 5.08 -9.94
CA LEU A 454 -31.43 4.52 -8.82
C LEU A 454 -31.21 3.00 -8.78
N PRO A 455 -31.00 2.38 -7.60
CA PRO A 455 -31.06 0.93 -7.50
C PRO A 455 -32.48 0.51 -7.86
N LEU A 456 -32.61 -0.38 -8.85
CA LEU A 456 -33.88 -1.04 -9.16
C LEU A 456 -34.41 -1.73 -7.89
N PRO A 457 -35.73 -1.74 -7.66
CA PRO A 457 -36.30 -2.40 -6.50
C PRO A 457 -36.00 -3.90 -6.57
N SER A 458 -35.41 -4.43 -5.50
CA SER A 458 -35.28 -5.86 -5.29
C SER A 458 -36.67 -6.50 -5.34
N PRO A 459 -36.87 -7.62 -6.06
CA PRO A 459 -38.14 -8.31 -6.02
C PRO A 459 -38.36 -8.86 -4.60
N ALA A 460 -39.60 -8.73 -4.12
CA ALA A 460 -40.02 -9.37 -2.89
C ALA A 460 -39.80 -10.89 -3.00
N PHE A 461 -39.08 -11.46 -2.03
CA PHE A 461 -39.16 -12.87 -1.74
C PHE A 461 -40.10 -13.03 -0.55
N ASP A 462 -41.22 -13.70 -0.78
CA ASP A 462 -42.02 -14.28 0.28
C ASP A 462 -41.14 -15.17 1.16
N GLU A 463 -41.29 -15.00 2.47
CA GLU A 463 -40.78 -15.92 3.49
C GLU A 463 -41.28 -17.35 3.26
N LEU A 464 -40.50 -18.34 3.76
CA LEU A 464 -40.87 -19.67 4.32
C LEU A 464 -40.05 -20.85 3.70
N PRO A 465 -39.79 -21.94 4.45
CA PRO A 465 -39.16 -22.09 5.76
C PRO A 465 -37.79 -22.82 5.66
N ARG A 466 -37.00 -22.79 6.75
CA ARG A 466 -35.68 -23.45 6.87
C ARG A 466 -35.75 -24.98 6.72
N GLN A 467 -34.90 -25.59 5.87
CA GLN A 467 -34.08 -26.79 6.21
C GLN A 467 -33.05 -27.19 5.11
N ASN A 468 -31.76 -27.08 5.48
CA ASN A 468 -30.49 -27.72 5.07
C ASN A 468 -30.33 -28.60 3.79
N SER A 469 -29.21 -28.32 3.07
CA SER A 469 -28.22 -29.24 2.45
C SER A 469 -28.17 -29.45 0.91
N PHE A 470 -27.26 -28.68 0.28
CA PHE A 470 -26.39 -28.88 -0.92
C PHE A 470 -26.82 -29.74 -2.14
N ALA A 471 -26.72 -29.11 -3.33
CA ALA A 471 -27.17 -29.55 -4.66
C ALA A 471 -26.04 -29.82 -5.69
N HIS A 472 -26.35 -30.55 -6.78
CA HIS A 472 -25.55 -30.66 -8.01
C HIS A 472 -26.44 -30.98 -9.24
N VAL A 473 -26.00 -30.55 -10.45
CA VAL A 473 -26.28 -31.06 -11.84
C VAL A 473 -27.51 -30.43 -12.57
N GLU A 474 -27.32 -29.47 -13.51
CA GLU A 474 -27.28 -29.57 -15.02
C GLU A 474 -28.65 -29.27 -15.71
N GLN A 475 -28.84 -28.74 -16.93
CA GLN A 475 -28.04 -28.20 -18.05
C GLN A 475 -29.03 -27.61 -19.10
N ARG A 476 -28.49 -26.86 -20.09
CA ARG A 476 -28.96 -26.63 -21.50
C ARG A 476 -30.04 -25.56 -21.76
N VAL A 477 -29.78 -24.48 -22.55
CA VAL A 477 -29.66 -24.33 -24.05
C VAL A 477 -30.74 -23.30 -24.46
N GLN A 478 -30.61 -22.31 -25.36
CA GLN A 478 -29.64 -21.92 -26.40
C GLN A 478 -30.01 -20.53 -26.99
N THR A 479 -28.98 -19.75 -27.39
CA THR A 479 -28.78 -18.92 -28.63
C THR A 479 -29.85 -17.92 -29.08
N GLU A 480 -29.61 -16.76 -29.73
CA GLU A 480 -28.48 -16.06 -30.41
C GLU A 480 -29.07 -14.65 -30.76
N VAL A 481 -28.37 -13.52 -30.89
CA VAL A 481 -27.52 -13.03 -32.02
C VAL A 481 -26.95 -11.64 -31.61
N ASP A 482 -25.71 -11.34 -32.03
CA ASP A 482 -24.87 -10.12 -31.83
C ASP A 482 -24.66 -9.41 -33.21
N PRO A 483 -23.83 -8.35 -33.43
CA PRO A 483 -23.46 -7.12 -32.69
C PRO A 483 -23.59 -5.81 -33.54
N GLY A 484 -23.35 -4.64 -32.90
CA GLY A 484 -23.10 -3.37 -33.61
C GLY A 484 -22.59 -2.18 -32.75
N ILE A 485 -21.31 -2.23 -32.36
CA ILE A 485 -20.28 -1.15 -32.21
C ILE A 485 -20.55 0.14 -31.37
N MET A 486 -19.65 0.28 -30.36
CA MET A 486 -19.05 1.46 -29.67
C MET A 486 -19.86 2.33 -28.70
N HIS A 487 -19.47 2.27 -27.41
CA HIS A 487 -18.90 3.42 -26.70
C HIS A 487 -18.12 2.97 -25.44
N GLU A 488 -16.85 3.35 -25.42
CA GLU A 488 -16.07 3.88 -24.29
C GLU A 488 -16.64 3.67 -22.87
N ARG A 489 -15.97 2.82 -22.07
CA ARG A 489 -16.17 2.80 -20.62
C ARG A 489 -14.96 2.29 -19.84
N ASP A 490 -14.60 3.15 -18.90
CA ASP A 490 -13.75 2.97 -17.74
C ASP A 490 -14.08 1.67 -16.97
N THR A 491 -13.08 0.94 -16.49
CA THR A 491 -13.31 -0.22 -15.60
C THR A 491 -12.13 -0.42 -14.65
N ALA A 492 -12.23 0.17 -13.46
CA ALA A 492 -11.72 -0.48 -12.25
C ALA A 492 -12.70 -1.60 -11.91
N GLY A 493 -12.16 -2.79 -11.65
CA GLY A 493 -12.89 -4.05 -11.65
C GLY A 493 -14.11 -4.07 -10.74
N ASP A 494 -15.26 -4.34 -11.35
CA ASP A 494 -15.96 -5.57 -11.02
C ASP A 494 -15.88 -6.49 -12.24
N VAL A 495 -15.68 -7.78 -12.00
CA VAL A 495 -15.48 -8.91 -12.93
C VAL A 495 -14.18 -9.00 -13.76
N SER A 496 -13.31 -9.89 -13.27
CA SER A 496 -12.61 -10.91 -14.06
C SER A 496 -11.41 -10.52 -14.95
N PHE A 497 -10.42 -11.40 -14.89
CA PHE A 497 -9.11 -11.42 -15.53
C PHE A 497 -9.13 -11.13 -17.04
N ARG A 498 -8.40 -10.10 -17.49
CA ARG A 498 -7.87 -9.99 -18.87
C ARG A 498 -6.49 -9.33 -18.87
N PHE A 499 -5.52 -10.00 -19.48
CA PHE A 499 -4.14 -9.53 -19.61
C PHE A 499 -4.00 -8.55 -20.78
N HIS A 500 -3.59 -7.31 -20.54
CA HIS A 500 -2.97 -6.46 -21.57
C HIS A 500 -1.79 -5.64 -21.01
N ASN A 501 -0.64 -5.87 -21.65
CA ASN A 501 0.56 -5.05 -21.85
C ASN A 501 0.99 -4.02 -20.80
N PHE A 502 2.12 -4.30 -20.14
CA PHE A 502 2.96 -3.28 -19.53
C PHE A 502 4.07 -2.84 -20.49
N SER A 503 4.06 -1.56 -20.85
CA SER A 503 5.22 -0.85 -21.39
C SER A 503 6.27 -0.61 -20.27
N LEU A 504 7.54 -0.75 -20.64
CA LEU A 504 8.72 -0.68 -19.77
C LEU A 504 8.84 0.66 -19.00
N PRO A 505 9.42 0.64 -17.78
CA PRO A 505 9.64 1.86 -17.00
C PRO A 505 10.82 2.67 -17.53
N ASN A 506 10.61 3.96 -17.74
CA ASN A 506 11.69 4.94 -17.61
C ASN A 506 12.12 4.93 -16.15
N ASN A 507 13.39 4.57 -15.92
CA ASN A 507 14.10 4.86 -14.68
C ASN A 507 13.94 6.34 -14.34
N TRP A 508 14.06 6.71 -13.07
CA TRP A 508 14.92 7.77 -12.54
C TRP A 508 14.51 8.04 -11.08
N VAL A 509 15.53 8.34 -10.29
CA VAL A 509 15.51 8.93 -8.94
C VAL A 509 14.58 10.15 -8.86
#